data_AF-B7PDR7-F1
#
_entry.id   AF-B7PDR7-F1
#
_cell.length_a   1.000
_cell.length_b   1.000
_cell.length_c   1.000
_cell.angle_alpha   90.00
_cell.angle_beta   90.00
_cell.angle_gamma   90.00
#
_symmetry.space_group_name_H-M   'P 1'
#
loop_
_entity.id
_entity.type
_entity.pdbx_description
1 polymer ?
#
loop_
_entity_poly.entity_id
_entity_poly.type
_entity_poly.pdbx_seq_one_letter_code
_entity_poly.pdbx_strand_id
1 'polypeptide(L)'
;MYAVVKLFLNAKIIKRVHFIGRDYDQLHKFVPRELLPEEYGGTLGNYDYDEFERALLNTGTFFVELGKHGYREGKAQKESTGL
;
A
#
# COMPACT_ATOMS: atom_id res chain seq x y z
N MET A 1 8.27 -12.26 -13.29
CA MET A 1 8.48 -11.16 -12.32
C MET A 1 8.17 -11.57 -10.87
N TYR A 2 6.93 -11.99 -10.52
CA TYR A 2 6.57 -12.33 -9.13
C TYR A 2 7.52 -13.29 -8.41
N ALA A 3 7.96 -14.37 -9.08
CA ALA A 3 8.86 -15.35 -8.48
C ALA A 3 10.19 -14.75 -8.00
N VAL A 4 10.69 -13.69 -8.66
CA VAL A 4 11.92 -12.98 -8.26
C VAL A 4 11.65 -12.10 -7.04
N VAL A 5 10.56 -11.32 -7.05
CA VAL A 5 10.18 -10.44 -5.93
C VAL A 5 9.86 -11.23 -4.66
N LYS A 6 9.20 -12.39 -4.81
CA LYS A 6 8.81 -13.27 -3.69
C LYS A 6 9.98 -13.66 -2.79
N LEU A 7 11.20 -13.76 -3.34
CA LEU A 7 12.41 -14.11 -2.58
C LEU A 7 12.74 -13.10 -1.47
N PHE A 8 12.30 -11.85 -1.61
CA PHE A 8 12.57 -10.77 -0.67
C PHE A 8 11.38 -10.50 0.28
N LEU A 9 10.26 -11.20 0.11
CA LEU A 9 9.05 -11.00 0.90
C LEU A 9 8.93 -12.04 2.01
N ASN A 10 8.55 -11.58 3.20
CA ASN A 10 8.24 -12.51 4.30
C ASN A 10 6.91 -13.24 4.07
N ALA A 11 6.70 -14.34 4.82
CA ALA A 11 5.50 -15.17 4.70
C ALA A 11 4.19 -14.40 4.95
N LYS A 12 4.21 -13.37 5.81
CA LYS A 12 3.02 -12.55 6.10
C LYS A 12 2.62 -11.71 4.89
N ILE A 13 3.58 -11.09 4.20
CA ILE A 13 3.31 -10.31 2.99
C ILE A 13 2.88 -11.24 1.85
N ILE A 14 3.56 -12.37 1.66
CA ILE A 14 3.20 -13.35 0.63
C ILE A 14 1.74 -13.80 0.78
N LYS A 15 1.28 -14.06 2.01
CA LYS A 15 -0.12 -14.46 2.29
C LYS A 15 -1.17 -13.39 1.98
N ARG A 16 -0.77 -12.12 1.86
CA ARG A 16 -1.66 -10.98 1.57
C ARG A 16 -1.69 -10.60 0.09
N VAL A 17 -0.89 -11.25 -0.74
CA VAL A 17 -0.91 -11.04 -2.19
C VAL A 17 -1.99 -11.93 -2.80
N HIS A 18 -2.96 -11.33 -3.47
CA HIS A 18 -4.06 -12.02 -4.14
C HIS A 18 -3.94 -11.87 -5.67
N PHE A 19 -3.93 -12.98 -6.40
CA PHE A 19 -3.90 -12.99 -7.86
C PHE A 19 -5.31 -13.24 -8.41
N ILE A 20 -5.93 -12.18 -8.90
CA ILE A 20 -7.34 -12.18 -9.28
C ILE A 20 -7.54 -12.40 -10.79
N GLY A 21 -6.57 -11.99 -11.61
CA GLY A 21 -6.63 -12.17 -13.07
C GLY A 21 -7.75 -11.34 -13.70
N ARG A 22 -8.62 -11.98 -14.48
CA ARG A 22 -9.79 -11.36 -15.14
C ARG A 22 -11.12 -11.70 -14.47
N ASP A 23 -11.07 -12.31 -13.28
CA ASP A 23 -12.26 -12.63 -12.49
C ASP A 23 -12.54 -11.47 -11.52
N TYR A 24 -13.26 -10.46 -11.99
CA TYR A 24 -13.58 -9.28 -11.16
C TYR A 24 -14.60 -9.58 -10.04
N ASP A 25 -15.35 -10.68 -10.12
CA ASP A 25 -16.19 -11.11 -9.01
C ASP A 25 -15.36 -11.51 -7.79
N GLN A 26 -14.16 -12.08 -8.00
CA GLN A 26 -13.19 -12.27 -6.92
C GLN A 26 -12.61 -10.94 -6.41
N LEU A 27 -12.38 -9.95 -7.28
CA LEU A 27 -11.92 -8.61 -6.87
C LEU A 27 -12.91 -7.95 -5.92
N HIS A 28 -14.20 -8.04 -6.22
CA HIS A 28 -15.25 -7.41 -5.41
C HIS A 28 -15.44 -8.02 -4.02
N LYS A 29 -14.85 -9.19 -3.74
CA LYS A 29 -14.78 -9.76 -2.37
C LYS A 29 -13.78 -9.01 -1.49
N PHE A 30 -12.82 -8.32 -2.09
CA PHE A 30 -11.76 -7.60 -1.38
C PHE A 30 -11.91 -6.07 -1.47
N VAL A 31 -12.44 -5.57 -2.60
CA VAL A 31 -12.59 -4.13 -2.86
C VAL A 31 -14.02 -3.83 -3.30
N PRO A 32 -14.76 -2.94 -2.59
CA PRO A 32 -16.09 -2.52 -2.98
C PRO A 32 -16.16 -1.95 -4.39
N ARG A 33 -17.27 -2.18 -5.09
CA ARG A 33 -17.52 -1.69 -6.47
C ARG A 33 -17.44 -0.17 -6.58
N GLU A 34 -17.91 0.54 -5.56
CA GLU A 34 -17.94 2.01 -5.51
C GLU A 34 -16.55 2.65 -5.54
N LEU A 35 -15.50 1.90 -5.21
CA LEU A 35 -14.12 2.37 -5.19
C LEU A 35 -13.33 1.98 -6.44
N LEU A 36 -13.98 1.30 -7.39
CA LEU A 36 -13.34 0.79 -8.60
C LEU A 36 -13.91 1.48 -9.83
N PRO A 37 -13.04 1.83 -10.79
CA PRO A 37 -13.46 2.27 -12.11
C PRO A 37 -14.38 1.25 -12.82
N GLU A 38 -15.18 1.72 -13.76
CA GLU A 38 -16.13 0.89 -14.53
C GLU A 38 -15.43 -0.23 -15.31
N GLU A 39 -14.20 -0.01 -15.82
CA GLU A 39 -13.43 -1.02 -16.56
C GLU A 39 -13.05 -2.25 -15.71
N TYR A 40 -13.14 -2.15 -14.38
CA TYR A 40 -12.91 -3.24 -13.44
C TYR A 40 -14.21 -3.75 -12.78
N GLY A 41 -15.38 -3.43 -13.35
CA GLY A 41 -16.69 -3.84 -12.84
C GLY A 41 -17.19 -3.00 -11.66
N GLY A 42 -16.58 -1.84 -11.42
CA GLY A 42 -16.99 -0.92 -10.37
C GLY A 42 -18.00 0.13 -10.85
N THR A 43 -18.26 1.10 -9.97
CA THR A 43 -19.20 2.21 -10.20
C THR A 43 -18.57 3.56 -9.85
N LEU A 44 -17.25 3.60 -9.66
CA LEU A 44 -16.52 4.85 -9.48
C LEU A 44 -16.55 5.59 -10.82
N GLY A 45 -17.05 6.82 -10.80
CA GLY A 45 -17.02 7.70 -11.96
C GLY A 45 -15.59 8.02 -12.41
N ASN A 46 -15.48 8.79 -13.49
CA ASN A 46 -14.18 9.19 -14.03
C ASN A 46 -13.31 9.84 -12.93
N TYR A 47 -12.13 9.28 -12.69
CA TYR A 47 -11.21 9.73 -11.65
C TYR A 47 -10.22 10.73 -12.24
N ASP A 48 -10.07 11.91 -11.62
CA ASP A 48 -9.09 12.90 -12.05
C ASP A 48 -7.69 12.51 -11.58
N TYR A 49 -6.96 11.84 -12.47
CA TYR A 49 -5.57 11.45 -12.20
C TYR A 49 -4.63 12.66 -12.10
N ASP A 50 -4.92 13.78 -12.79
CA ASP A 50 -4.10 14.99 -12.73
C ASP A 50 -4.23 15.66 -11.36
N GLU A 51 -5.44 15.67 -10.79
CA GLU A 51 -5.66 16.14 -9.42
C GLU A 51 -4.88 15.28 -8.41
N PHE A 52 -4.95 13.96 -8.55
CA PHE A 52 -4.19 13.05 -7.70
C PHE A 52 -2.67 13.26 -7.80
N GLU A 53 -2.15 13.43 -9.02
CA GLU A 53 -0.74 13.73 -9.24
C GLU A 53 -0.35 15.06 -8.59
N ARG A 54 -1.12 16.13 -8.81
CA ARG A 54 -0.89 17.44 -8.18
C ARG A 54 -0.88 17.34 -6.65
N ALA A 55 -1.83 16.60 -6.07
CA ALA A 55 -1.89 16.38 -4.63
C ALA A 55 -0.64 15.63 -4.13
N LEU A 56 -0.25 14.55 -4.81
CA LEU A 56 0.94 13.77 -4.47
C LEU A 56 2.21 14.62 -4.54
N LEU A 57 2.41 15.39 -5.61
CA LEU A 57 3.57 16.28 -5.76
C LEU A 57 3.60 17.39 -4.72
N ASN A 58 2.43 17.93 -4.33
CA ASN A 58 2.35 18.94 -3.27
C ASN A 58 2.77 18.37 -1.89
N THR A 59 2.66 17.06 -1.66
CA THR A 59 3.22 16.41 -0.45
C THR A 59 4.74 16.24 -0.49
N GLY A 60 5.43 16.62 -1.57
CA GLY A 60 6.87 16.43 -1.72
C GLY A 60 7.71 17.07 -0.60
N THR A 61 7.26 18.20 -0.04
CA THR A 61 7.94 18.88 1.07
C THR A 61 7.98 18.03 2.35
N PHE A 62 6.94 17.24 2.60
CA PHE A 62 6.89 16.29 3.73
C PHE A 62 8.01 15.26 3.62
N PHE A 63 8.25 14.69 2.44
CA PHE A 63 9.31 13.69 2.25
C PHE A 63 10.71 14.30 2.36
N VAL A 64 10.90 15.54 1.89
CA VAL A 64 12.16 16.28 2.05
C VAL A 64 12.44 16.56 3.52
N GLU A 65 11.41 16.95 4.29
CA GLU A 65 11.53 17.16 5.74
C GLU A 65 11.79 15.86 6.50
N LEU A 66 11.07 14.78 6.15
CA LEU A 66 11.30 13.45 6.72
C LEU A 66 12.74 12.99 6.48
N GLY A 67 13.30 13.25 5.30
CA GLY A 67 14.69 12.92 4.97
C GLY A 67 15.74 13.71 5.76
N LYS A 68 15.40 14.87 6.33
CA LYS A 68 16.33 15.67 7.18
C LYS A 68 16.58 15.03 8.54
N HIS A 69 15.65 14.20 9.01
CA HIS A 69 15.75 13.54 10.31
C HIS A 69 15.92 12.02 10.09
N GLY A 70 17.15 11.51 10.28
CA GLY A 70 17.43 10.08 10.19
C GLY A 70 16.71 9.27 11.28
N TYR A 71 16.48 7.98 11.01
CA TYR A 71 15.96 7.04 12.01
C TYR A 71 17.00 6.86 13.13
N ARG A 72 16.64 7.19 14.38
CA ARG A 72 17.43 6.78 15.55
C ARG A 72 17.11 5.33 15.83
N GLU A 73 18.13 4.48 15.96
CA GLU A 73 17.95 3.13 16.49
C GLU A 73 17.28 3.24 17.87
N GLY A 74 16.00 2.85 17.93
CA GLY A 74 15.35 2.60 19.20
C GLY A 74 16.04 1.38 19.81
N LYS A 75 16.94 1.61 20.78
CA LYS A 75 17.34 0.53 21.68
C LYS A 75 16.05 -0.06 22.24
N ALA A 76 15.83 -1.35 21.99
CA ALA A 76 14.71 -2.08 22.55
C ALA A 76 14.65 -1.82 24.05
N GLN A 77 13.58 -1.19 24.52
CA GLN A 77 13.28 -1.04 25.93
C GLN A 77 13.02 -2.46 26.48
N LYS A 78 14.09 -3.15 26.88
CA LYS A 78 14.01 -4.25 27.83
C LYS A 78 14.08 -3.64 29.22
N GLU A 79 12.96 -3.12 29.70
CA GLU A 79 12.77 -2.93 31.12
C GLU A 79 12.29 -4.25 31.71
N SER A 80 13.27 -4.96 32.25
CA SER A 80 13.09 -5.93 33.31
C SER A 80 12.55 -5.18 34.53
N THR A 81 11.33 -5.48 34.95
CA THR A 81 10.99 -5.42 36.38
C THR A 81 10.34 -6.74 36.73
N GLY A 82 11.18 -7.67 37.19
CA GLY A 82 10.72 -8.75 38.04
C GLY A 82 10.26 -8.17 39.38
N LEU A 83 9.11 -8.64 39.81
CA LEU A 83 8.83 -9.08 41.18
C LEU A 83 7.92 -10.31 41.05
#